data_AF-A0A850EZ17-F1
#
_entry.id   AF-A0A850EZ17-F1
#
_cell.length_a   1.000
_cell.length_b   1.000
_cell.length_c   1.000
_cell.angle_alpha   90.00
_cell.angle_beta   90.00
_cell.angle_gamma   90.00
#
_symmetry.space_group_name_H-M   'P 1'
#
loop_
_entity.id
_entity.type
_entity.pdbx_description
1 polymer ?
#
loop_
_entity_poly.entity_id
_entity_poly.type
_entity_poly.pdbx_seq_one_letter_code
_entity_poly.pdbx_strand_id
1 'polypeptide(L)'
;MDDLTLRYYDAEMRYLLEAGEEFARAHPERAAMLGLDRAGARDPYVERLFEGFAFLMGRLREKLDDDLPELTEGLVSLLWPHYLRTIPSMSVVEFTPDWREMKEKMRIAKGFEVLSQPIGEKQTRCRYTTIREMALQPLSLEQVRLTTDPDGRSVVKLRFACSGLADWSRIDLSQISLYLNADAPLACAMHEAFTMNVARMWLRLPGDADRRPLEGYFTAQGFGDDDSLWPKGSSSFSGYQLLLEYFTFREKFMFVGLKGLDGVNFPEQLPWFEVEVVLETRWEHDFTFSEKHLRLNCVPVINLFPLESDPLTLSALQTEYLLRPMRLQDGHTEIYSVDSVLSSSGQTYVPFSSFRHKGGMLRHDAPEYYYHTRVRRGPSGLHNTWLILGGEAFDNHTVPDNESLSLTLTGTNGQLPRRALQSTVLDTVMKTTSASIRVRNLCAPTLPCYPPDRDRFHWRVLSHLGSNFLSMMDNAEVLRGTLALYEWTHSEMNRRRLEAIIDVCHSETERFEQGHLLRGVQIEVTLDSHGFAGHGDICLFGEMLSRFFALYTDIYLFNRLIIILQPTGERLEWEEKHNRRIPG
;
A
#
# COMPACT_ATOMS: atom_id res chain seq x y z
N MET A 1 -23.67 -2.35 2.38
CA MET A 1 -22.91 -2.51 3.63
C MET A 1 -23.93 -2.23 4.71
N ASP A 2 -24.43 -3.27 5.38
CA ASP A 2 -25.50 -3.11 6.38
C ASP A 2 -24.94 -2.39 7.61
N ASP A 3 -25.67 -1.39 8.09
CA ASP A 3 -25.32 -0.64 9.30
C ASP A 3 -25.48 -1.57 10.51
N LEU A 4 -24.36 -1.99 11.10
CA LEU A 4 -24.34 -2.92 12.24
C LEU A 4 -24.99 -2.31 13.48
N THR A 5 -24.78 -1.00 13.68
CA THR A 5 -25.45 -0.23 14.74
C THR A 5 -26.96 -0.34 14.63
N LEU A 6 -27.47 -0.27 13.39
CA LEU A 6 -28.89 -0.42 13.11
C LEU A 6 -29.38 -1.84 13.44
N ARG A 7 -28.60 -2.87 13.13
CA ARG A 7 -28.94 -4.26 13.49
C ARG A 7 -29.00 -4.47 15.00
N TYR A 8 -28.03 -3.94 15.75
CA TYR A 8 -28.05 -4.00 17.22
C TYR A 8 -29.21 -3.21 17.79
N TYR A 9 -29.46 -2.02 17.27
CA TYR A 9 -30.63 -1.20 17.63
C TYR A 9 -31.95 -1.95 17.38
N ASP A 10 -32.14 -2.54 16.20
CA ASP A 10 -33.34 -3.28 15.84
C ASP A 10 -33.50 -4.53 16.72
N ALA A 11 -32.39 -5.19 17.07
CA ALA A 11 -32.39 -6.32 17.99
C ALA A 11 -32.77 -5.90 19.42
N GLU A 12 -32.23 -4.80 19.92
CA GLU A 12 -32.59 -4.24 21.23
C GLU A 12 -34.04 -3.75 21.27
N MET A 13 -34.52 -3.14 20.18
CA MET A 13 -35.91 -2.71 20.08
C MET A 13 -36.86 -3.92 20.09
N ARG A 14 -36.54 -4.98 19.34
CA ARG A 14 -37.32 -6.22 19.36
C ARG A 14 -37.31 -6.85 20.75
N TYR A 15 -36.14 -6.94 21.38
CA TYR A 15 -36.01 -7.46 22.74
C TYR A 15 -36.83 -6.64 23.75
N LEU A 16 -36.79 -5.31 23.67
CA LEU A 16 -37.53 -4.43 24.57
C LEU A 16 -39.05 -4.58 24.40
N LEU A 17 -39.52 -4.80 23.17
CA LEU A 17 -40.93 -5.06 22.88
C LEU A 17 -41.36 -6.43 23.43
N GLU A 18 -40.60 -7.48 23.16
CA GLU A 18 -40.87 -8.85 23.63
C GLU A 18 -40.83 -8.91 25.18
N ALA A 19 -39.79 -8.36 25.80
CA ALA A 19 -39.66 -8.28 27.25
C ALA A 19 -40.76 -7.41 27.88
N GLY A 20 -41.19 -6.34 27.20
CA GLY A 20 -42.32 -5.53 27.62
C GLY A 20 -43.63 -6.31 27.64
N GLU A 21 -43.89 -7.13 26.61
CA GLU A 21 -45.06 -8.01 26.57
C GLU A 21 -45.01 -9.11 27.64
N GLU A 22 -43.86 -9.77 27.82
CA GLU A 22 -43.69 -10.79 28.84
C GLU A 22 -43.87 -10.21 30.25
N PHE A 23 -43.27 -9.04 30.52
CA PHE A 23 -43.46 -8.32 31.78
C PHE A 23 -44.93 -7.94 31.99
N ALA A 24 -45.62 -7.50 30.93
CA ALA A 24 -47.04 -7.15 31.02
C ALA A 24 -47.92 -8.36 31.37
N ARG A 25 -47.62 -9.53 30.81
CA ARG A 25 -48.30 -10.79 31.16
C ARG A 25 -48.00 -11.25 32.59
N ALA A 26 -46.75 -11.10 33.04
CA ALA A 26 -46.31 -11.55 34.36
C ALA A 26 -46.77 -10.63 35.51
N HIS A 27 -46.90 -9.32 35.25
CA HIS A 27 -47.25 -8.32 36.26
C HIS A 27 -48.35 -7.34 35.79
N PRO A 28 -49.61 -7.80 35.67
CA PRO A 28 -50.70 -7.02 35.08
C PRO A 28 -50.96 -5.68 35.78
N GLU A 29 -50.92 -5.66 37.12
CA GLU A 29 -51.15 -4.44 37.90
C GLU A 29 -50.09 -3.36 37.65
N ARG A 30 -48.82 -3.76 37.51
CA ARG A 30 -47.71 -2.83 37.21
C ARG A 30 -47.70 -2.42 35.75
N ALA A 31 -48.07 -3.33 34.84
CA ALA A 31 -48.19 -3.06 33.41
C ALA A 31 -49.24 -1.99 33.13
N ALA A 32 -50.38 -2.04 33.84
CA ALA A 32 -51.45 -1.04 33.75
C ALA A 32 -51.00 0.34 34.26
N MET A 33 -50.13 0.41 35.26
CA MET A 33 -49.53 1.68 35.72
C MET A 33 -48.54 2.28 34.70
N LEU A 34 -47.86 1.42 33.94
CA LEU A 34 -46.87 1.80 32.93
C LEU A 34 -47.46 1.96 31.52
N GLY A 35 -48.75 1.66 31.33
CA GLY A 35 -49.43 1.72 30.04
C GLY A 35 -48.91 0.70 29.01
N LEU A 36 -48.34 -0.41 29.46
CA LEU A 36 -47.78 -1.48 28.61
C LEU A 36 -48.84 -2.49 28.12
N ASP A 37 -50.05 -2.44 28.69
CA ASP A 37 -51.18 -3.35 28.49
C ASP A 37 -52.15 -2.91 27.39
N ARG A 38 -52.05 -1.67 26.90
CA ARG A 38 -52.94 -1.13 25.87
C ARG A 38 -52.27 -1.14 24.50
N ALA A 39 -52.86 -1.88 23.56
CA ALA A 39 -52.46 -1.93 22.14
C ALA A 39 -52.86 -0.65 21.36
N GLY A 40 -52.67 0.53 21.96
CA GLY A 40 -52.90 1.84 21.35
C GLY A 40 -51.61 2.67 21.34
N ALA A 41 -51.62 3.75 20.55
CA ALA A 41 -50.49 4.66 20.36
C ALA A 41 -49.80 4.97 21.69
N ARG A 42 -48.62 4.38 21.90
CA ARG A 42 -47.75 4.72 23.01
C ARG A 42 -47.51 6.22 22.97
N ASP A 43 -47.36 6.82 24.13
CA ASP A 43 -46.94 8.22 24.20
C ASP A 43 -45.67 8.38 23.34
N PRO A 44 -45.67 9.25 22.31
CA PRO A 44 -44.52 9.46 21.44
C PRO A 44 -43.23 9.79 22.21
N TYR A 45 -43.34 10.35 23.41
CA TYR A 45 -42.18 10.62 24.28
C TYR A 45 -41.61 9.35 24.92
N VAL A 46 -42.47 8.39 25.30
CA VAL A 46 -42.05 7.09 25.85
C VAL A 46 -41.43 6.22 24.76
N GLU A 47 -42.02 6.26 23.56
CA GLU A 47 -41.46 5.56 22.39
C GLU A 47 -40.07 6.10 22.04
N ARG A 48 -39.90 7.43 21.97
CA ARG A 48 -38.58 8.05 21.77
C ARG A 48 -37.58 7.74 22.88
N LEU A 49 -38.03 7.60 24.13
CA LEU A 49 -37.17 7.18 25.23
C LEU A 49 -36.67 5.74 25.03
N PHE A 50 -37.55 4.84 24.58
CA PHE A 50 -37.21 3.47 24.24
C PHE A 50 -36.29 3.37 23.02
N GLU A 51 -36.49 4.20 22.00
CA GLU A 51 -35.55 4.33 20.87
C GLU A 51 -34.18 4.78 21.36
N GLY A 52 -34.11 5.82 22.21
CA GLY A 52 -32.86 6.30 22.80
C GLY A 52 -32.17 5.25 23.67
N PHE A 53 -32.94 4.50 24.47
CA PHE A 53 -32.40 3.43 25.31
C PHE A 53 -31.89 2.25 24.48
N ALA A 54 -32.66 1.78 23.50
CA ALA A 54 -32.25 0.73 22.58
C ALA A 54 -30.99 1.12 21.79
N PHE A 55 -30.87 2.40 21.40
CA PHE A 55 -29.66 2.91 20.76
C PHE A 55 -28.44 2.83 21.70
N LEU A 56 -28.57 3.27 22.96
CA LEU A 56 -27.48 3.21 23.94
C LEU A 56 -27.08 1.77 24.26
N MET A 57 -28.05 0.88 24.48
CA MET A 57 -27.81 -0.53 24.76
C MET A 57 -27.24 -1.27 23.56
N GLY A 58 -27.71 -0.94 22.35
CA GLY A 58 -27.17 -1.47 21.09
C GLY A 58 -25.70 -1.14 20.94
N ARG A 59 -25.31 0.12 21.20
CA ARG A 59 -23.89 0.53 21.20
C ARG A 59 -23.06 -0.12 22.30
N LEU A 60 -23.65 -0.37 23.47
CA LEU A 60 -22.97 -1.08 24.56
C LEU A 60 -22.70 -2.53 24.19
N ARG A 61 -23.69 -3.23 23.62
CA ARG A 61 -23.54 -4.62 23.15
C ARG A 61 -22.57 -4.72 21.99
N GLU A 62 -22.69 -3.84 21.01
CA GLU A 62 -21.72 -3.73 19.91
C GLU A 62 -20.29 -3.65 20.46
N LYS A 63 -20.05 -2.79 21.47
CA LYS A 63 -18.74 -2.66 22.11
C LYS A 63 -18.30 -3.90 22.89
N LEU A 64 -19.23 -4.62 23.53
CA LEU A 64 -18.91 -5.84 24.27
C LEU A 64 -18.58 -7.01 23.34
N ASP A 65 -19.28 -7.10 22.20
CA ASP A 65 -19.09 -8.14 21.19
C ASP A 65 -17.81 -7.92 20.36
N ASP A 66 -17.22 -6.72 20.37
CA ASP A 66 -15.98 -6.35 19.66
C ASP A 66 -14.68 -6.98 20.26
N ASP A 67 -14.76 -7.84 21.27
CA ASP A 67 -13.67 -8.76 21.69
C ASP A 67 -12.35 -8.05 22.11
N LEU A 68 -12.46 -6.97 22.90
CA LEU A 68 -11.37 -6.16 23.49
C LEU A 68 -10.31 -5.65 22.47
N PRO A 69 -10.70 -4.85 21.46
CA PRO A 69 -9.76 -4.27 20.50
C PRO A 69 -8.65 -3.47 21.18
N GLU A 70 -8.94 -2.83 22.32
CA GLU A 70 -7.97 -2.01 23.04
C GLU A 70 -6.73 -2.77 23.52
N LEU A 71 -6.82 -4.09 23.70
CA LEU A 71 -5.67 -4.94 24.03
C LEU A 71 -4.96 -5.44 22.78
N THR A 72 -5.72 -5.92 21.78
CA THR A 72 -5.15 -6.51 20.57
C THR A 72 -4.50 -5.47 19.65
N GLU A 73 -5.11 -4.29 19.51
CA GLU A 73 -4.54 -3.18 18.73
C GLU A 73 -3.21 -2.74 19.32
N GLY A 74 -3.11 -2.70 20.66
CA GLY A 74 -1.84 -2.42 21.35
C GLY A 74 -0.73 -3.40 20.93
N LEU A 75 -1.01 -4.70 20.93
CA LEU A 75 -0.05 -5.73 20.50
C LEU A 75 0.25 -5.67 18.99
N VAL A 76 -0.77 -5.52 18.16
CA VAL A 76 -0.61 -5.38 16.71
C VAL A 76 0.21 -4.13 16.38
N SER A 77 -0.01 -3.00 17.07
CA SER A 77 0.78 -1.77 16.85
C SER A 77 2.28 -1.97 17.14
N LEU A 78 2.62 -2.85 18.09
CA LEU A 78 3.99 -3.18 18.48
C LEU A 78 4.67 -4.17 17.53
N LEU A 79 3.91 -4.95 16.76
CA LEU A 79 4.48 -5.87 15.78
C LEU A 79 4.45 -5.25 14.39
N TRP A 80 3.33 -4.60 14.08
CA TRP A 80 2.97 -4.17 12.75
C TRP A 80 2.04 -2.94 12.74
N PRO A 81 2.61 -1.74 12.96
CA PRO A 81 1.82 -0.51 13.13
C PRO A 81 1.04 -0.07 11.89
N HIS A 82 1.46 -0.49 10.68
CA HIS A 82 0.78 -0.11 9.43
C HIS A 82 -0.58 -0.80 9.26
N TYR A 83 -0.83 -1.90 9.96
CA TYR A 83 -2.10 -2.63 9.89
C TYR A 83 -3.27 -1.91 10.55
N LEU A 84 -2.97 -0.91 11.37
CA LEU A 84 -3.95 -0.10 12.07
C LEU A 84 -4.10 1.29 11.42
N ARG A 85 -3.52 1.48 10.23
CA ARG A 85 -3.53 2.75 9.50
C ARG A 85 -4.31 2.61 8.21
N THR A 86 -5.02 3.66 7.86
CA THR A 86 -5.66 3.79 6.54
C THR A 86 -4.60 3.78 5.45
N ILE A 87 -4.80 3.00 4.39
CA ILE A 87 -4.02 3.11 3.16
C ILE A 87 -4.57 4.32 2.37
N PRO A 88 -3.78 5.39 2.19
CA PRO A 88 -4.24 6.59 1.50
C PRO A 88 -4.52 6.34 0.02
N SER A 89 -5.20 7.30 -0.62
CA SER A 89 -5.34 7.31 -2.08
C SER A 89 -3.97 7.42 -2.76
N MET A 90 -3.80 6.70 -3.86
CA MET A 90 -2.56 6.62 -4.64
C MET A 90 -2.86 6.71 -6.13
N SER A 91 -1.89 7.19 -6.91
CA SER A 91 -1.96 7.27 -8.37
C SER A 91 -0.56 7.16 -8.96
N VAL A 92 -0.44 6.92 -10.26
CA VAL A 92 0.80 7.17 -11.03
C VAL A 92 0.65 8.49 -11.75
N VAL A 93 1.67 9.34 -11.68
CA VAL A 93 1.74 10.59 -12.45
C VAL A 93 2.90 10.59 -13.41
N GLU A 94 2.71 11.25 -14.54
CA GLU A 94 3.73 11.53 -15.55
C GLU A 94 4.15 13.00 -15.47
N PHE A 95 5.46 13.24 -15.35
CA PHE A 95 6.04 14.56 -15.52
C PHE A 95 6.54 14.74 -16.95
N THR A 96 6.00 15.73 -17.65
CA THR A 96 6.40 16.07 -19.01
C THR A 96 7.17 17.40 -18.99
N PRO A 97 8.52 17.36 -18.93
CA PRO A 97 9.33 18.55 -19.12
C PRO A 97 9.41 18.92 -20.61
N ASP A 98 9.86 20.14 -20.92
CA ASP A 98 10.33 20.47 -22.27
C ASP A 98 11.74 19.91 -22.49
N TRP A 99 11.80 18.60 -22.76
CA TRP A 99 13.06 17.86 -22.84
C TRP A 99 14.01 18.38 -23.92
N ARG A 100 13.51 19.07 -24.95
CA ARG A 100 14.35 19.62 -26.04
C ARG A 100 15.17 20.82 -25.59
N GLU A 101 14.70 21.53 -24.58
CA GLU A 101 15.39 22.70 -24.00
C GLU A 101 16.32 22.31 -22.84
N MET A 102 16.27 21.05 -22.40
CA MET A 102 17.08 20.56 -21.29
C MET A 102 18.53 20.27 -21.72
N LYS A 103 19.48 20.80 -20.95
CA LYS A 103 20.92 20.53 -21.06
C LYS A 103 21.41 19.44 -20.12
N GLU A 104 20.74 19.31 -18.98
CA GLU A 104 21.09 18.39 -17.90
C GLU A 104 19.82 17.73 -17.34
N LYS A 105 20.01 16.66 -16.57
CA LYS A 105 18.90 15.98 -15.89
C LYS A 105 18.29 16.87 -14.81
N MET A 106 16.97 16.83 -14.68
CA MET A 106 16.24 17.55 -13.64
C MET A 106 15.80 16.61 -12.53
N ARG A 107 16.18 16.90 -11.28
CA ARG A 107 15.84 16.08 -10.12
C ARG A 107 14.46 16.43 -9.57
N ILE A 108 13.58 15.44 -9.46
CA ILE A 108 12.34 15.52 -8.69
C ILE A 108 12.56 14.76 -7.38
N ALA A 109 12.59 15.50 -6.28
CA ALA A 109 12.80 14.93 -4.96
C ALA A 109 11.63 14.03 -4.54
N LYS A 110 11.90 13.09 -3.63
CA LYS A 110 10.85 12.44 -2.84
C LYS A 110 10.07 13.49 -2.04
N GLY A 111 8.76 13.33 -1.93
CA GLY A 111 7.88 14.30 -1.27
C GLY A 111 7.51 15.50 -2.15
N PHE A 112 7.80 15.46 -3.45
CA PHE A 112 7.41 16.53 -4.38
C PHE A 112 5.89 16.57 -4.54
N GLU A 113 5.30 17.74 -4.39
CA GLU A 113 3.85 17.90 -4.28
C GLU A 113 3.16 18.17 -5.63
N VAL A 114 2.10 17.41 -5.87
CA VAL A 114 1.17 17.52 -6.99
C VAL A 114 -0.24 17.74 -6.45
N LEU A 115 -0.94 18.74 -6.97
CA LEU A 115 -2.29 19.07 -6.58
C LEU A 115 -3.30 18.54 -7.59
N SER A 116 -4.45 18.16 -7.08
CA SER A 116 -5.62 17.90 -7.91
C SER A 116 -6.33 19.17 -8.36
N GLN A 117 -7.16 19.01 -9.40
CA GLN A 117 -8.26 19.92 -9.63
C GLN A 117 -9.22 19.96 -8.42
N PRO A 118 -9.95 21.06 -8.21
CA PRO A 118 -10.94 21.17 -7.14
C PRO A 118 -12.01 20.07 -7.20
N ILE A 119 -12.30 19.45 -6.05
CA ILE A 119 -13.21 18.31 -5.92
C ILE A 119 -14.38 18.68 -5.00
N GLY A 120 -15.60 18.29 -5.38
CA GLY A 120 -16.81 18.41 -4.56
C GLY A 120 -17.32 19.85 -4.41
N GLU A 121 -18.34 20.01 -3.57
CA GLU A 121 -19.01 21.32 -3.35
C GLU A 121 -18.08 22.35 -2.71
N LYS A 122 -17.21 21.89 -1.81
CA LYS A 122 -16.21 22.72 -1.13
C LYS A 122 -14.97 23.03 -1.98
N GLN A 123 -14.90 22.50 -3.21
CA GLN A 123 -13.78 22.75 -4.13
C GLN A 123 -12.42 22.39 -3.53
N THR A 124 -12.37 21.32 -2.72
CA THR A 124 -11.16 20.88 -2.02
C THR A 124 -10.14 20.37 -3.01
N ARG A 125 -8.88 20.82 -2.90
CA ARG A 125 -7.77 20.30 -3.70
C ARG A 125 -7.00 19.25 -2.88
N CYS A 126 -6.93 18.04 -3.41
CA CYS A 126 -6.13 16.97 -2.83
C CYS A 126 -4.65 17.18 -3.11
N ARG A 127 -3.81 16.88 -2.14
CA ARG A 127 -2.34 16.98 -2.25
C ARG A 127 -1.75 15.59 -2.31
N TYR A 128 -0.98 15.31 -3.36
CA TYR A 128 -0.25 14.06 -3.53
C TYR A 128 1.24 14.33 -3.51
N THR A 129 2.02 13.42 -2.94
CA THR A 129 3.48 13.50 -2.86
C THR A 129 4.14 12.33 -3.56
N THR A 130 5.26 12.59 -4.23
CA THR A 130 6.08 11.53 -4.85
C THR A 130 6.69 10.62 -3.79
N ILE A 131 6.62 9.31 -3.97
CA ILE A 131 7.13 8.33 -2.98
C ILE A 131 8.64 8.10 -3.09
N ARG A 132 9.20 8.40 -4.26
CA ARG A 132 10.61 8.20 -4.59
C ARG A 132 11.16 9.39 -5.34
N GLU A 133 12.46 9.52 -5.27
CA GLU A 133 13.20 10.44 -6.10
C GLU A 133 13.26 9.92 -7.55
N MET A 134 13.23 10.83 -8.51
CA MET A 134 13.44 10.50 -9.92
C MET A 134 14.23 11.61 -10.63
N ALA A 135 14.98 11.23 -11.66
CA ALA A 135 15.64 12.18 -12.55
C ALA A 135 14.91 12.22 -13.89
N LEU A 136 14.40 13.38 -14.26
CA LEU A 136 13.88 13.66 -15.59
C LEU A 136 15.05 13.83 -16.54
N GLN A 137 15.15 12.93 -17.51
CA GLN A 137 16.22 12.93 -18.50
C GLN A 137 15.82 13.80 -19.71
N PRO A 138 16.80 14.42 -20.42
CA PRO A 138 16.55 15.23 -21.61
C PRO A 138 16.29 14.36 -22.86
N LEU A 139 15.43 13.34 -22.72
CA LEU A 139 15.03 12.41 -23.77
C LEU A 139 13.54 12.11 -23.71
N SER A 140 13.01 11.63 -24.84
CA SER A 140 11.65 11.14 -24.97
C SER A 140 11.63 9.83 -25.76
N LEU A 141 10.70 8.94 -25.41
CA LEU A 141 10.41 7.75 -26.20
C LEU A 141 9.48 8.16 -27.34
N GLU A 142 9.99 8.23 -28.56
CA GLU A 142 9.21 8.67 -29.72
C GLU A 142 8.41 7.54 -30.35
N GLN A 143 8.97 6.33 -30.34
CA GLN A 143 8.38 5.23 -31.07
C GLN A 143 8.68 3.89 -30.40
N VAL A 144 7.62 3.08 -30.29
CA VAL A 144 7.71 1.67 -29.94
C VAL A 144 7.05 0.88 -31.05
N ARG A 145 7.77 -0.09 -31.61
CA ARG A 145 7.25 -0.98 -32.67
C ARG A 145 7.56 -2.41 -32.33
N LEU A 146 6.54 -3.25 -32.38
CA LEU A 146 6.69 -4.70 -32.38
C LEU A 146 6.85 -5.15 -33.84
N THR A 147 7.93 -5.86 -34.13
CA THR A 147 8.26 -6.40 -35.45
C THR A 147 8.69 -7.86 -35.31
N THR A 148 9.00 -8.50 -36.43
CA THR A 148 9.47 -9.88 -36.46
C THR A 148 10.79 -9.93 -37.22
N ASP A 149 11.82 -10.52 -36.63
CA ASP A 149 13.12 -10.73 -37.30
C ASP A 149 12.98 -11.85 -38.36
N PRO A 150 13.92 -12.02 -39.31
CA PRO A 150 13.91 -13.12 -40.28
C PRO A 150 13.86 -14.51 -39.64
N ASP A 151 14.38 -14.66 -38.41
CA ASP A 151 14.32 -15.89 -37.62
C ASP A 151 12.90 -16.16 -37.06
N GLY A 152 11.93 -15.28 -37.31
CA GLY A 152 10.57 -15.37 -36.82
C GLY A 152 10.41 -15.00 -35.33
N ARG A 153 11.44 -14.46 -34.68
CA ARG A 153 11.35 -13.96 -33.29
C ARG A 153 10.73 -12.57 -33.24
N SER A 154 10.01 -12.27 -32.17
CA SER A 154 9.45 -10.94 -31.94
C SER A 154 10.53 -9.95 -31.49
N VAL A 155 10.55 -8.78 -32.11
CA VAL A 155 11.53 -7.71 -31.84
C VAL A 155 10.81 -6.42 -31.50
N VAL A 156 11.04 -5.93 -30.28
CA VAL A 156 10.53 -4.65 -29.80
C VAL A 156 11.57 -3.58 -30.05
N LYS A 157 11.27 -2.62 -30.92
CA LYS A 157 12.13 -1.47 -31.21
C LYS A 157 11.71 -0.28 -30.37
N LEU A 158 12.60 0.20 -29.51
CA LEU A 158 12.41 1.37 -28.66
C LEU A 158 13.29 2.51 -29.19
N ARG A 159 12.67 3.51 -29.82
CA ARG A 159 13.39 4.67 -30.36
C ARG A 159 13.25 5.87 -29.44
N PHE A 160 14.39 6.33 -28.94
CA PHE A 160 14.50 7.50 -28.09
C PHE A 160 15.02 8.68 -28.89
N ALA A 161 14.37 9.83 -28.74
CA ALA A 161 14.90 11.11 -29.19
C ALA A 161 15.54 11.85 -28.03
N CYS A 162 16.60 12.58 -28.36
CA CYS A 162 17.53 13.14 -27.42
C CYS A 162 17.67 14.64 -27.66
N SER A 163 17.75 15.42 -26.58
CA SER A 163 17.99 16.86 -26.66
C SER A 163 19.30 17.17 -27.39
N GLY A 164 19.26 18.10 -28.34
CA GLY A 164 20.44 18.60 -29.03
C GLY A 164 21.28 19.58 -28.20
N LEU A 165 20.78 20.02 -27.04
CA LEU A 165 21.48 20.93 -26.13
C LEU A 165 22.22 20.19 -25.01
N ALA A 166 21.95 18.89 -24.87
CA ALA A 166 22.53 18.03 -23.84
C ALA A 166 23.90 17.49 -24.26
N ASP A 167 24.83 17.42 -23.32
CA ASP A 167 26.10 16.70 -23.49
C ASP A 167 25.91 15.24 -23.06
N TRP A 168 25.68 14.36 -24.04
CA TRP A 168 25.38 12.94 -23.80
C TRP A 168 26.57 12.14 -23.29
N SER A 169 27.79 12.68 -23.35
CA SER A 169 28.97 12.05 -22.76
C SER A 169 28.95 12.10 -21.22
N ARG A 170 28.15 13.00 -20.63
CA ARG A 170 28.05 13.21 -19.17
C ARG A 170 26.73 12.77 -18.57
N ILE A 171 25.75 12.42 -19.40
CA ILE A 171 24.43 12.01 -18.93
C ILE A 171 24.49 10.55 -18.50
N ASP A 172 24.15 10.34 -17.23
CA ASP A 172 24.00 9.02 -16.66
C ASP A 172 22.69 8.37 -17.14
N LEU A 173 22.83 7.31 -17.95
CA LEU A 173 21.76 6.44 -18.44
C LEU A 173 21.80 5.04 -17.82
N SER A 174 22.40 4.89 -16.63
CA SER A 174 22.48 3.60 -15.90
C SER A 174 21.15 2.87 -15.77
N GLN A 175 20.05 3.62 -15.61
CA GLN A 175 18.71 3.06 -15.56
C GLN A 175 17.66 3.99 -16.18
N ILE A 176 16.97 3.51 -17.22
CA ILE A 176 15.77 4.15 -17.77
C ILE A 176 14.53 3.43 -17.23
N SER A 177 13.76 4.11 -16.39
CA SER A 177 12.50 3.57 -15.84
C SER A 177 11.35 3.82 -16.82
N LEU A 178 10.67 2.73 -17.19
CA LEU A 178 9.52 2.71 -18.09
C LEU A 178 8.29 2.22 -17.32
N TYR A 179 7.21 2.97 -17.37
CA TYR A 179 5.91 2.58 -16.84
C TYR A 179 5.04 1.97 -17.94
N LEU A 180 4.47 0.80 -17.67
CA LEU A 180 3.62 0.04 -18.58
C LEU A 180 2.18 0.53 -18.43
N ASN A 181 1.85 1.60 -19.14
CA ASN A 181 0.55 2.28 -19.10
C ASN A 181 -0.45 1.63 -20.06
N ALA A 182 -0.97 0.47 -19.68
CA ALA A 182 -1.95 -0.29 -20.46
C ALA A 182 -3.04 -0.89 -19.56
N ASP A 183 -4.07 -1.47 -20.16
CA ASP A 183 -5.00 -2.30 -19.41
C ASP A 183 -4.31 -3.56 -18.88
N ALA A 184 -4.91 -4.18 -17.86
CA ALA A 184 -4.24 -5.23 -17.09
C ALA A 184 -3.68 -6.38 -17.95
N PRO A 185 -4.40 -6.97 -18.93
CA PRO A 185 -3.85 -8.05 -19.75
C PRO A 185 -2.60 -7.64 -20.55
N LEU A 186 -2.65 -6.48 -21.22
CA LEU A 186 -1.52 -6.00 -22.02
C LEU A 186 -0.35 -5.58 -21.14
N ALA A 187 -0.59 -4.86 -20.04
CA ALA A 187 0.47 -4.44 -19.11
C ALA A 187 1.21 -5.65 -18.51
N CYS A 188 0.48 -6.72 -18.15
CA CYS A 188 1.07 -7.95 -17.62
C CYS A 188 1.90 -8.69 -18.68
N ALA A 189 1.37 -8.84 -19.89
CA ALA A 189 2.09 -9.46 -21.00
C ALA A 189 3.37 -8.68 -21.36
N MET A 190 3.31 -7.34 -21.35
CA MET A 190 4.49 -6.50 -21.54
C MET A 190 5.50 -6.67 -20.41
N HIS A 191 5.03 -6.70 -19.16
CA HIS A 191 5.89 -6.89 -18.00
C HIS A 191 6.67 -8.20 -18.11
N GLU A 192 5.99 -9.30 -18.38
CA GLU A 192 6.60 -10.61 -18.63
C GLU A 192 7.59 -10.58 -19.80
N ALA A 193 7.18 -10.00 -20.94
CA ALA A 193 8.02 -9.93 -22.12
C ALA A 193 9.35 -9.21 -21.87
N PHE A 194 9.34 -8.11 -21.13
CA PHE A 194 10.57 -7.38 -20.81
C PHE A 194 11.37 -8.03 -19.68
N THR A 195 10.73 -8.60 -18.66
CA THR A 195 11.45 -9.07 -17.45
C THR A 195 11.90 -10.53 -17.51
N MET A 196 11.21 -11.38 -18.28
CA MET A 196 11.47 -12.83 -18.32
C MET A 196 11.84 -13.33 -19.73
N ASN A 197 11.29 -12.72 -20.79
CA ASN A 197 11.41 -13.28 -22.15
C ASN A 197 12.42 -12.53 -23.04
N VAL A 198 13.38 -11.78 -22.49
CA VAL A 198 14.41 -11.09 -23.28
C VAL A 198 15.57 -12.02 -23.60
N ALA A 199 15.80 -12.27 -24.89
CA ALA A 199 16.87 -13.14 -25.37
C ALA A 199 18.18 -12.38 -25.59
N ARG A 200 18.10 -11.22 -26.26
CA ARG A 200 19.26 -10.38 -26.60
C ARG A 200 18.81 -8.96 -26.90
N MET A 201 19.73 -8.01 -26.72
CA MET A 201 19.49 -6.61 -27.00
C MET A 201 20.51 -6.07 -28.00
N TRP A 202 20.06 -5.17 -28.86
CA TRP A 202 20.91 -4.45 -29.79
C TRP A 202 20.72 -2.96 -29.63
N LEU A 203 21.79 -2.21 -29.87
CA LEU A 203 21.79 -0.76 -29.89
C LEU A 203 22.13 -0.27 -31.30
N ARG A 204 21.40 0.77 -31.74
CA ARG A 204 21.70 1.49 -32.96
C ARG A 204 21.84 2.97 -32.68
N LEU A 205 22.97 3.54 -33.08
CA LEU A 205 23.25 4.97 -32.99
C LEU A 205 23.12 5.65 -34.37
N PRO A 206 23.00 6.98 -34.41
CA PRO A 206 23.00 7.74 -35.66
C PRO A 206 24.34 7.59 -36.38
N GLY A 207 24.28 7.33 -37.70
CA GLY A 207 25.48 7.10 -38.51
C GLY A 207 25.95 5.64 -38.55
N ASP A 208 25.39 4.76 -37.71
CA ASP A 208 25.68 3.33 -37.80
C ASP A 208 24.94 2.67 -38.96
N ALA A 209 25.72 1.97 -39.80
CA ALA A 209 25.18 1.09 -40.83
C ALA A 209 24.48 -0.13 -40.20
N ASP A 210 25.12 -0.74 -39.19
CA ASP A 210 24.69 -1.97 -38.52
C ASP A 210 24.38 -1.76 -37.04
N ARG A 211 23.51 -2.63 -36.50
CA ARG A 211 23.21 -2.70 -35.06
C ARG A 211 24.38 -3.34 -34.29
N ARG A 212 24.64 -2.86 -33.08
CA ARG A 212 25.71 -3.34 -32.18
C ARG A 212 25.11 -4.12 -31.01
N PRO A 213 25.75 -5.19 -30.50
CA PRO A 213 25.23 -5.91 -29.35
C PRO A 213 25.24 -5.01 -28.11
N LEU A 214 24.19 -5.12 -27.29
CA LEU A 214 24.04 -4.40 -26.02
C LEU A 214 23.91 -5.42 -24.89
N GLU A 215 24.81 -5.36 -23.90
CA GLU A 215 24.73 -6.14 -22.66
C GLU A 215 23.72 -5.51 -21.68
N GLY A 216 22.54 -5.18 -22.21
CA GLY A 216 21.44 -4.60 -21.47
C GLY A 216 20.51 -5.68 -20.93
N TYR A 217 19.80 -5.34 -19.87
CA TYR A 217 18.76 -6.18 -19.30
C TYR A 217 17.67 -5.32 -18.67
N PHE A 218 16.49 -5.90 -18.51
CA PHE A 218 15.40 -5.26 -17.79
C PHE A 218 15.29 -5.82 -16.38
N THR A 219 14.92 -4.96 -15.44
CA THR A 219 14.61 -5.35 -14.06
C THR A 219 13.19 -4.93 -13.71
N ALA A 220 12.40 -5.83 -13.11
CA ALA A 220 11.15 -5.45 -12.48
C ALA A 220 11.40 -4.45 -11.35
N GLN A 221 10.60 -3.39 -11.26
CA GLN A 221 10.67 -2.38 -10.20
C GLN A 221 9.45 -2.50 -9.28
N GLY A 222 9.48 -1.82 -8.13
CA GLY A 222 8.38 -1.83 -7.16
C GLY A 222 8.52 -2.87 -6.05
N PHE A 223 9.51 -3.76 -6.15
CA PHE A 223 9.80 -4.78 -5.14
C PHE A 223 10.98 -4.45 -4.21
N GLY A 224 11.70 -3.35 -4.48
CA GLY A 224 12.85 -2.93 -3.66
C GLY A 224 12.42 -2.24 -2.37
N ASP A 225 13.34 -2.17 -1.40
CA ASP A 225 13.07 -1.47 -0.13
C ASP A 225 12.85 0.03 -0.31
N ASP A 226 13.54 0.65 -1.27
CA ASP A 226 13.41 2.06 -1.63
C ASP A 226 12.10 2.39 -2.37
N ASP A 227 11.38 1.39 -2.86
CA ASP A 227 10.11 1.56 -3.58
C ASP A 227 8.89 1.57 -2.65
N SER A 228 9.06 1.53 -1.32
CA SER A 228 7.95 1.47 -0.36
C SER A 228 6.93 2.60 -0.55
N LEU A 229 5.64 2.27 -0.70
CA LEU A 229 4.58 3.26 -0.98
C LEU A 229 4.34 4.21 0.19
N TRP A 230 4.35 3.69 1.42
CA TRP A 230 4.14 4.46 2.64
C TRP A 230 5.39 4.43 3.55
N PRO A 231 5.58 5.45 4.42
CA PRO A 231 6.72 5.51 5.32
C PRO A 231 6.80 4.29 6.24
N LYS A 232 7.90 3.54 6.19
CA LYS A 232 8.16 2.41 7.09
C LYS A 232 8.59 2.92 8.47
N GLY A 233 8.09 2.29 9.54
CA GLY A 233 8.69 2.41 10.86
C GLY A 233 10.01 1.62 10.90
N SER A 234 10.97 2.05 11.72
CA SER A 234 12.31 1.44 11.82
C SER A 234 12.32 -0.05 12.21
N SER A 235 11.20 -0.59 12.68
CA SER A 235 11.01 -1.96 13.18
C SER A 235 10.06 -2.82 12.33
N SER A 236 9.57 -2.33 11.18
CA SER A 236 8.51 -3.02 10.42
C SER A 236 9.05 -4.10 9.47
N PHE A 237 8.43 -5.29 9.48
CA PHE A 237 8.71 -6.36 8.53
C PHE A 237 8.30 -5.96 7.10
N SER A 238 9.27 -5.88 6.18
CA SER A 238 9.06 -5.37 4.82
C SER A 238 8.29 -6.33 3.90
N GLY A 239 8.42 -7.65 4.08
CA GLY A 239 7.84 -8.59 3.12
C GLY A 239 6.31 -8.67 3.13
N TYR A 240 5.69 -8.51 4.30
CA TYR A 240 4.23 -8.50 4.38
C TYR A 240 3.63 -7.19 3.83
N GLN A 241 4.41 -6.09 3.78
CA GLN A 241 3.95 -4.85 3.14
C GLN A 241 3.74 -5.03 1.64
N LEU A 242 4.57 -5.83 0.97
CA LEU A 242 4.43 -6.12 -0.47
C LEU A 242 3.07 -6.73 -0.81
N LEU A 243 2.52 -7.57 0.07
CA LEU A 243 1.19 -8.14 -0.10
C LEU A 243 0.11 -7.06 -0.12
N LEU A 244 0.12 -6.15 0.86
CA LEU A 244 -0.81 -5.02 0.88
C LEU A 244 -0.66 -4.17 -0.38
N GLU A 245 0.57 -3.85 -0.78
CA GLU A 245 0.84 -3.06 -1.99
C GLU A 245 0.33 -3.76 -3.26
N TYR A 246 0.48 -5.09 -3.35
CA TYR A 246 -0.01 -5.89 -4.48
C TYR A 246 -1.54 -5.85 -4.60
N PHE A 247 -2.25 -6.07 -3.50
CA PHE A 247 -3.72 -6.10 -3.52
C PHE A 247 -4.35 -4.70 -3.58
N THR A 248 -3.67 -3.66 -3.08
CA THR A 248 -4.22 -2.30 -3.04
C THR A 248 -3.78 -1.40 -4.20
N PHE A 249 -2.53 -1.50 -4.66
CA PHE A 249 -1.99 -0.62 -5.69
C PHE A 249 -0.99 -1.33 -6.61
N ARG A 250 -1.52 -2.30 -7.36
CA ARG A 250 -0.77 -3.14 -8.31
C ARG A 250 0.02 -2.35 -9.37
N GLU A 251 -0.43 -1.15 -9.72
CA GLU A 251 0.25 -0.25 -10.67
C GLU A 251 1.71 0.05 -10.29
N LYS A 252 2.05 -0.05 -9.00
CA LYS A 252 3.42 0.03 -8.50
C LYS A 252 4.38 -0.95 -9.19
N PHE A 253 3.89 -2.14 -9.51
CA PHE A 253 4.69 -3.23 -10.09
C PHE A 253 4.73 -3.19 -11.62
N MET A 254 4.02 -2.25 -12.25
CA MET A 254 4.01 -2.07 -13.71
C MET A 254 5.15 -1.17 -14.19
N PHE A 255 6.28 -1.18 -13.47
CA PHE A 255 7.49 -0.44 -13.80
C PHE A 255 8.62 -1.41 -14.13
N VAL A 256 9.27 -1.18 -15.28
CA VAL A 256 10.47 -1.92 -15.70
C VAL A 256 11.63 -0.96 -15.88
N GLY A 257 12.80 -1.34 -15.40
CA GLY A 257 14.03 -0.56 -15.54
C GLY A 257 14.92 -1.16 -16.61
N LEU A 258 15.19 -0.42 -17.69
CA LEU A 258 16.20 -0.77 -18.68
C LEU A 258 17.58 -0.37 -18.14
N LYS A 259 18.48 -1.35 -17.97
CA LYS A 259 19.86 -1.17 -17.50
C LYS A 259 20.90 -1.60 -18.56
N GLY A 260 22.16 -1.26 -18.32
CA GLY A 260 23.30 -1.62 -19.17
C GLY A 260 23.65 -0.60 -20.26
N LEU A 261 23.06 0.60 -20.22
CA LEU A 261 23.41 1.71 -21.10
C LEU A 261 24.59 2.55 -20.56
N ASP A 262 24.97 2.38 -19.30
CA ASP A 262 26.13 3.02 -18.67
C ASP A 262 27.46 2.54 -19.25
N GLY A 263 27.53 1.31 -19.76
CA GLY A 263 28.69 0.79 -20.48
C GLY A 263 28.83 1.31 -21.92
N VAL A 264 27.87 2.11 -22.42
CA VAL A 264 27.84 2.59 -23.79
C VAL A 264 28.46 3.99 -23.88
N ASN A 265 29.48 4.13 -24.72
CA ASN A 265 30.05 5.44 -25.04
C ASN A 265 29.16 6.19 -26.04
N PHE A 266 28.28 7.05 -25.53
CA PHE A 266 27.47 7.94 -26.36
C PHE A 266 28.30 9.13 -26.90
N PRO A 267 28.09 9.54 -28.16
CA PRO A 267 28.71 10.75 -28.70
C PRO A 267 28.16 12.00 -28.00
N GLU A 268 28.94 13.10 -27.94
CA GLU A 268 28.50 14.38 -27.33
C GLU A 268 27.15 14.85 -27.88
N GLN A 269 26.99 14.78 -29.21
CA GLN A 269 25.73 15.06 -29.89
C GLN A 269 25.06 13.76 -30.30
N LEU A 270 23.93 13.48 -29.66
CA LEU A 270 23.09 12.32 -29.94
C LEU A 270 21.68 12.80 -30.28
N PRO A 271 21.25 12.82 -31.56
CA PRO A 271 19.88 13.18 -31.90
C PRO A 271 18.86 12.10 -31.52
N TRP A 272 19.24 10.83 -31.61
CA TRP A 272 18.40 9.69 -31.26
C TRP A 272 19.26 8.45 -30.99
N PHE A 273 18.71 7.46 -30.30
CA PHE A 273 19.24 6.10 -30.28
C PHE A 273 18.07 5.10 -30.29
N GLU A 274 18.32 3.89 -30.78
CA GLU A 274 17.30 2.83 -30.87
C GLU A 274 17.80 1.57 -30.17
N VAL A 275 16.98 1.03 -29.28
CA VAL A 275 17.22 -0.24 -28.60
C VAL A 275 16.28 -1.27 -29.19
N GLU A 276 16.83 -2.33 -29.79
CA GLU A 276 16.06 -3.47 -30.26
C GLU A 276 16.13 -4.60 -29.22
N VAL A 277 14.98 -4.97 -28.66
CA VAL A 277 14.84 -6.05 -27.70
C VAL A 277 14.29 -7.26 -28.44
N VAL A 278 15.09 -8.30 -28.58
CA VAL A 278 14.67 -9.57 -29.20
C VAL A 278 14.12 -10.47 -28.11
N LEU A 279 12.89 -10.92 -28.26
CA LEU A 279 12.24 -11.83 -27.33
C LEU A 279 12.62 -13.29 -27.62
N GLU A 280 12.67 -14.13 -26.59
CA GLU A 280 12.91 -15.57 -26.72
C GLU A 280 11.67 -16.27 -27.30
N THR A 281 10.49 -15.88 -26.81
CA THR A 281 9.19 -16.35 -27.29
C THR A 281 8.58 -15.37 -28.29
N ARG A 282 7.72 -15.89 -29.17
CA ARG A 282 6.92 -15.04 -30.06
C ARG A 282 5.85 -14.32 -29.24
N TRP A 283 5.60 -13.06 -29.59
CA TRP A 283 4.44 -12.33 -29.12
C TRP A 283 3.19 -12.87 -29.82
N GLU A 284 2.52 -13.83 -29.20
CA GLU A 284 1.33 -14.51 -29.73
C GLU A 284 0.02 -13.87 -29.28
N HIS A 285 0.06 -12.72 -28.61
CA HIS A 285 -1.14 -12.02 -28.20
C HIS A 285 -1.79 -11.23 -29.35
N ASP A 286 -3.11 -11.20 -29.36
CA ASP A 286 -3.91 -10.47 -30.36
C ASP A 286 -3.79 -8.94 -30.24
N PHE A 287 -3.24 -8.44 -29.13
CA PHE A 287 -3.04 -7.02 -28.88
C PHE A 287 -1.60 -6.58 -29.18
N THR A 288 -1.45 -5.39 -29.77
CA THR A 288 -0.16 -4.73 -30.02
C THR A 288 0.03 -3.56 -29.08
N PHE A 289 1.27 -3.19 -28.77
CA PHE A 289 1.58 -1.99 -28.00
C PHE A 289 2.42 -0.97 -28.77
N SER A 290 2.46 0.25 -28.24
CA SER A 290 3.09 1.42 -28.87
C SER A 290 3.66 2.35 -27.79
N GLU A 291 4.21 3.50 -28.19
CA GLU A 291 4.75 4.55 -27.31
C GLU A 291 3.72 5.14 -26.33
N LYS A 292 2.42 4.89 -26.55
CA LYS A 292 1.36 5.27 -25.60
C LYS A 292 1.32 4.36 -24.37
N HIS A 293 1.78 3.13 -24.52
CA HIS A 293 1.75 2.09 -23.51
C HIS A 293 3.06 1.98 -22.72
N LEU A 294 4.15 2.57 -23.21
CA LEU A 294 5.40 2.73 -22.44
C LEU A 294 5.62 4.22 -22.18
N ARG A 295 5.53 4.64 -20.92
CA ARG A 295 5.70 6.03 -20.53
C ARG A 295 7.00 6.22 -19.75
N LEU A 296 7.70 7.29 -20.05
CA LEU A 296 8.86 7.76 -19.29
C LEU A 296 8.41 8.73 -18.21
N ASN A 297 9.33 9.08 -17.30
CA ASN A 297 9.12 10.15 -16.33
C ASN A 297 7.88 9.95 -15.45
N CYS A 298 7.59 8.69 -15.12
CA CYS A 298 6.45 8.31 -14.31
C CYS A 298 6.88 7.99 -12.88
N VAL A 299 6.06 8.34 -11.91
CA VAL A 299 6.27 7.99 -10.50
C VAL A 299 4.95 7.78 -9.78
N PRO A 300 4.87 6.78 -8.89
CA PRO A 300 3.75 6.69 -7.97
C PRO A 300 3.71 7.89 -7.01
N VAL A 301 2.51 8.36 -6.73
CA VAL A 301 2.24 9.41 -5.77
C VAL A 301 1.19 8.94 -4.77
N ILE A 302 1.31 9.43 -3.55
CA ILE A 302 0.42 9.08 -2.43
C ILE A 302 -0.20 10.35 -1.85
N ASN A 303 -1.46 10.28 -1.43
CA ASN A 303 -2.17 11.39 -0.80
C ASN A 303 -1.75 11.57 0.66
N LEU A 304 -0.49 11.93 0.86
CA LEU A 304 0.09 12.31 2.14
C LEU A 304 0.78 13.65 1.99
N PHE A 305 0.58 14.53 2.97
CA PHE A 305 1.14 15.88 2.96
C PHE A 305 1.39 16.37 4.39
N PRO A 306 2.39 17.26 4.58
CA PRO A 306 2.63 17.85 5.88
C PRO A 306 1.43 18.69 6.33
N LEU A 307 1.05 18.52 7.60
CA LEU A 307 0.03 19.28 8.30
C LEU A 307 0.67 20.11 9.41
N GLU A 308 0.22 21.35 9.49
CA GLU A 308 0.48 22.22 10.63
C GLU A 308 -0.61 22.00 11.68
N SER A 309 -0.20 21.96 12.95
CA SER A 309 -1.10 21.89 14.10
C SER A 309 -0.93 23.12 14.97
N ASP A 310 -2.03 23.58 15.56
CA ASP A 310 -1.95 24.54 16.65
C ASP A 310 -1.16 23.94 17.83
N PRO A 311 -0.38 24.76 18.56
CA PRO A 311 0.33 24.31 19.73
C PRO A 311 -0.65 23.75 20.77
N LEU A 312 -0.35 22.57 21.30
CA LEU A 312 -1.19 21.89 22.29
C LEU A 312 -0.75 22.27 23.70
N THR A 313 -1.57 23.03 24.42
CA THR A 313 -1.30 23.37 25.82
C THR A 313 -1.70 22.22 26.74
N LEU A 314 -0.77 21.81 27.60
CA LEU A 314 -1.00 20.72 28.56
C LEU A 314 -1.78 21.19 29.79
N SER A 315 -2.60 20.28 30.32
CA SER A 315 -3.29 20.42 31.60
C SER A 315 -2.89 19.26 32.51
N ALA A 316 -2.56 19.55 33.77
CA ALA A 316 -2.12 18.55 34.74
C ALA A 316 -3.16 17.44 35.01
N LEU A 317 -4.45 17.66 34.71
CA LEU A 317 -5.52 16.69 34.91
C LEU A 317 -5.86 15.85 33.68
N GLN A 318 -5.20 16.11 32.53
CA GLN A 318 -5.53 15.49 31.25
C GLN A 318 -4.34 14.72 30.68
N THR A 319 -4.57 13.45 30.35
CA THR A 319 -3.56 12.54 29.77
C THR A 319 -3.79 12.26 28.28
N GLU A 320 -5.02 12.42 27.81
CA GLU A 320 -5.41 12.20 26.41
C GLU A 320 -5.89 13.50 25.76
N TYR A 321 -5.30 13.87 24.63
CA TYR A 321 -5.56 15.11 23.92
C TYR A 321 -6.06 14.82 22.51
N LEU A 322 -7.25 15.32 22.17
CA LEU A 322 -7.77 15.22 20.81
C LEU A 322 -6.99 16.15 19.89
N LEU A 323 -6.32 15.58 18.89
CA LEU A 323 -5.62 16.36 17.87
C LEU A 323 -6.60 16.84 16.81
N ARG A 324 -6.53 18.14 16.51
CA ARG A 324 -7.31 18.76 15.43
C ARG A 324 -6.37 19.47 14.47
N PRO A 325 -6.38 19.13 13.18
CA PRO A 325 -5.58 19.84 12.20
C PRO A 325 -6.13 21.26 12.02
N MET A 326 -5.25 22.24 11.74
CA MET A 326 -5.68 23.64 11.53
C MET A 326 -6.65 23.79 10.35
N ARG A 327 -6.56 22.93 9.33
CA ARG A 327 -7.41 22.93 8.13
C ARG A 327 -8.72 22.14 8.30
N LEU A 328 -9.43 22.34 9.41
CA LEU A 328 -10.71 21.67 9.65
C LEU A 328 -11.83 22.14 8.69
N GLN A 329 -11.69 23.33 8.09
CA GLN A 329 -12.72 23.97 7.24
C GLN A 329 -13.06 23.15 5.98
N ASP A 330 -12.08 22.43 5.43
CA ASP A 330 -12.27 21.57 4.25
C ASP A 330 -13.15 20.35 4.57
N GLY A 331 -13.23 19.91 5.84
CA GLY A 331 -14.08 18.81 6.30
C GLY A 331 -13.64 17.40 5.87
N HIS A 332 -12.58 17.29 5.06
CA HIS A 332 -12.07 16.02 4.53
C HIS A 332 -10.64 15.70 4.97
N THR A 333 -10.01 16.55 5.77
CA THR A 333 -8.62 16.35 6.22
C THR A 333 -8.59 15.44 7.44
N GLU A 334 -7.85 14.33 7.35
CA GLU A 334 -7.60 13.39 8.45
C GLU A 334 -6.11 13.40 8.81
N ILE A 335 -5.78 13.17 10.09
CA ILE A 335 -4.40 13.00 10.54
C ILE A 335 -3.98 11.56 10.28
N TYR A 336 -2.96 11.35 9.46
CA TYR A 336 -2.40 10.05 9.14
C TYR A 336 -1.38 9.58 10.19
N SER A 337 -0.45 10.46 10.57
CA SER A 337 0.55 10.18 11.61
C SER A 337 0.96 11.42 12.38
N VAL A 338 1.38 11.18 13.63
CA VAL A 338 2.15 12.14 14.42
C VAL A 338 3.62 11.76 14.22
N ASP A 339 4.40 12.66 13.64
CA ASP A 339 5.78 12.38 13.23
C ASP A 339 6.78 12.80 14.30
N SER A 340 6.52 13.93 14.98
CA SER A 340 7.33 14.39 16.12
C SER A 340 6.51 15.21 17.10
N VAL A 341 6.89 15.14 18.38
CA VAL A 341 6.29 15.91 19.48
C VAL A 341 7.40 16.60 20.25
N LEU A 342 7.39 17.92 20.26
CA LEU A 342 8.42 18.77 20.88
C LEU A 342 7.77 19.71 21.88
N SER A 343 8.38 19.85 23.05
CA SER A 343 7.94 20.83 24.03
C SER A 343 8.57 22.20 23.80
N SER A 344 7.85 23.26 24.19
CA SER A 344 8.37 24.61 24.38
C SER A 344 9.58 24.68 25.33
N SER A 345 9.74 23.72 26.26
CA SER A 345 10.90 23.60 27.16
C SER A 345 12.14 22.98 26.49
N GLY A 346 12.03 22.55 25.23
CA GLY A 346 13.10 21.89 24.48
C GLY A 346 13.15 20.37 24.65
N GLN A 347 12.26 19.80 25.47
CA GLN A 347 12.16 18.34 25.65
C GLN A 347 11.55 17.68 24.41
N THR A 348 12.12 16.53 24.02
CA THR A 348 11.63 15.72 22.90
C THR A 348 10.87 14.52 23.43
N TYR A 349 9.61 14.37 23.04
CA TYR A 349 8.80 13.23 23.42
C TYR A 349 9.10 12.06 22.50
N VAL A 350 9.43 10.92 23.08
CA VAL A 350 9.80 9.71 22.33
C VAL A 350 8.56 8.88 22.01
N PRO A 351 8.38 8.35 20.79
CA PRO A 351 7.24 7.48 20.49
C PRO A 351 7.30 6.21 21.34
N PHE A 352 6.19 5.83 21.96
CA PHE A 352 6.08 4.67 22.85
C PHE A 352 6.53 3.35 22.19
N SER A 353 6.30 3.22 20.88
CA SER A 353 6.73 2.04 20.11
C SER A 353 8.25 1.86 20.14
N SER A 354 9.03 2.94 20.02
CA SER A 354 10.48 2.91 19.79
C SER A 354 11.31 2.16 20.85
N PHE A 355 10.87 2.11 22.11
CA PHE A 355 11.58 1.41 23.18
C PHE A 355 10.96 0.06 23.56
N ARG A 356 9.64 -0.15 23.36
CA ARG A 356 9.03 -1.48 23.59
C ARG A 356 9.44 -2.53 22.56
N HIS A 357 9.76 -2.15 21.31
CA HIS A 357 10.28 -3.09 20.32
C HIS A 357 11.61 -3.75 20.73
N LYS A 358 12.33 -3.20 21.72
CA LYS A 358 13.57 -3.77 22.24
C LYS A 358 13.37 -4.89 23.27
N GLY A 359 12.12 -5.32 23.54
CA GLY A 359 11.81 -6.54 24.29
C GLY A 359 12.41 -6.64 25.69
N GLY A 360 12.81 -5.53 26.30
CA GLY A 360 13.67 -5.52 27.48
C GLY A 360 12.93 -5.19 28.77
N MET A 361 13.22 -5.94 29.82
CA MET A 361 12.91 -5.70 31.23
C MET A 361 13.56 -4.39 31.77
N LEU A 362 13.35 -3.25 31.12
CA LEU A 362 13.94 -1.97 31.47
C LEU A 362 12.90 -1.07 32.13
N ARG A 363 12.52 -1.40 33.37
CA ARG A 363 11.77 -0.47 34.23
C ARG A 363 12.57 0.78 34.61
N HIS A 364 13.86 0.85 34.27
CA HIS A 364 14.78 1.94 34.63
C HIS A 364 15.31 2.75 33.43
N ASP A 365 14.94 2.39 32.18
CA ASP A 365 15.27 3.18 30.97
C ASP A 365 14.00 3.67 30.25
N ALA A 366 12.86 3.76 30.94
CA ALA A 366 11.69 4.40 30.37
C ALA A 366 12.03 5.88 30.15
N PRO A 367 11.89 6.42 28.92
CA PRO A 367 12.21 7.82 28.68
C PRO A 367 11.33 8.72 29.55
N GLU A 368 11.91 9.83 30.01
CA GLU A 368 11.25 10.82 30.88
C GLU A 368 9.93 11.34 30.27
N TYR A 369 9.89 11.45 28.94
CA TYR A 369 8.72 11.85 28.15
C TYR A 369 8.51 10.88 26.97
N TYR A 370 7.32 10.28 26.89
CA TYR A 370 6.88 9.52 25.73
C TYR A 370 5.46 9.89 25.30
N TYR A 371 5.14 9.52 24.06
CA TYR A 371 3.78 9.65 23.55
C TYR A 371 3.31 8.40 22.82
N HIS A 372 2.01 8.18 22.85
CA HIS A 372 1.31 7.16 22.09
C HIS A 372 0.13 7.78 21.35
N THR A 373 -0.23 7.27 20.18
CA THR A 373 -1.37 7.75 19.41
C THR A 373 -2.47 6.71 19.35
N ARG A 374 -3.72 7.13 19.54
CA ARG A 374 -4.90 6.28 19.31
C ARG A 374 -5.78 6.90 18.25
N VAL A 375 -6.25 6.07 17.33
CA VAL A 375 -7.18 6.48 16.28
C VAL A 375 -8.53 5.84 16.59
N ARG A 376 -9.59 6.64 16.60
CA ARG A 376 -10.96 6.15 16.80
C ARG A 376 -11.89 6.74 15.77
N ARG A 377 -12.78 5.92 15.23
CA ARG A 377 -13.82 6.39 14.33
C ARG A 377 -14.84 7.22 15.12
N GLY A 378 -15.05 8.46 14.68
CA GLY A 378 -16.03 9.38 15.25
C GLY A 378 -17.44 9.14 14.68
N PRO A 379 -18.48 9.78 15.27
CA PRO A 379 -19.87 9.66 14.80
C PRO A 379 -20.08 10.16 13.36
N SER A 380 -19.24 11.08 12.88
CA SER A 380 -19.26 11.56 11.48
C SER A 380 -18.69 10.55 10.48
N GLY A 381 -18.14 9.43 10.95
CA GLY A 381 -17.44 8.45 10.13
C GLY A 381 -15.96 8.75 9.89
N LEU A 382 -15.49 9.95 10.25
CA LEU A 382 -14.08 10.36 10.18
C LEU A 382 -13.25 9.80 11.35
N HIS A 383 -11.95 9.68 11.15
CA HIS A 383 -11.03 9.21 12.19
C HIS A 383 -10.51 10.37 13.04
N ASN A 384 -10.69 10.24 14.35
CA ASN A 384 -10.17 11.17 15.34
C ASN A 384 -8.87 10.61 15.93
N THR A 385 -7.81 11.40 15.87
CA THR A 385 -6.50 11.04 16.43
C THR A 385 -6.34 11.66 17.81
N TRP A 386 -6.03 10.82 18.79
CA TRP A 386 -5.76 11.20 20.16
C TRP A 386 -4.27 11.04 20.46
N LEU A 387 -3.67 12.05 21.07
CA LEU A 387 -2.32 12.02 21.61
C LEU A 387 -2.39 11.69 23.09
N ILE A 388 -1.72 10.62 23.49
CA ILE A 388 -1.64 10.16 24.87
C ILE A 388 -0.21 10.39 25.32
N LEU A 389 -0.04 11.14 26.40
CA LEU A 389 1.26 11.48 26.95
C LEU A 389 1.53 10.64 28.20
N GLY A 390 2.79 10.32 28.42
CA GLY A 390 3.24 9.61 29.61
C GLY A 390 4.75 9.70 29.78
N GLY A 391 5.28 9.08 30.83
CA GLY A 391 6.69 9.10 31.17
C GLY A 391 6.90 9.28 32.67
N GLU A 392 8.13 9.09 33.14
CA GLU A 392 8.45 9.26 34.56
C GLU A 392 8.13 10.68 35.05
N ALA A 393 8.24 11.70 34.18
CA ALA A 393 7.88 13.06 34.55
C ALA A 393 6.38 13.24 34.82
N PHE A 394 5.52 12.51 34.10
CA PHE A 394 4.07 12.52 34.34
C PHE A 394 3.73 11.78 35.63
N ASP A 395 4.36 10.62 35.87
CA ASP A 395 4.14 9.83 37.09
C ASP A 395 4.62 10.59 38.34
N ASN A 396 5.75 11.28 38.24
CA ASN A 396 6.34 12.08 39.33
C ASN A 396 5.78 13.51 39.41
N HIS A 397 4.83 13.90 38.56
CA HIS A 397 4.23 15.23 38.52
C HIS A 397 5.26 16.37 38.38
N THR A 398 6.33 16.14 37.60
CA THR A 398 7.40 17.11 37.34
C THR A 398 7.26 17.84 36.01
N VAL A 399 6.22 17.53 35.23
CA VAL A 399 5.89 18.25 33.99
C VAL A 399 5.54 19.71 34.32
N PRO A 400 6.15 20.70 33.64
CA PRO A 400 5.84 22.09 33.90
C PRO A 400 4.37 22.45 33.62
N ASP A 401 3.78 23.25 34.51
CA ASP A 401 2.46 23.85 34.28
C ASP A 401 2.49 24.76 33.04
N ASN A 402 1.45 24.68 32.20
CA ASN A 402 1.32 25.40 30.93
C ASN A 402 2.40 25.08 29.87
N GLU A 403 2.97 23.88 29.90
CA GLU A 403 3.81 23.41 28.80
C GLU A 403 3.02 23.37 27.48
N SER A 404 3.66 23.81 26.40
CA SER A 404 3.05 23.85 25.06
C SER A 404 3.80 22.91 24.13
N LEU A 405 3.07 22.00 23.47
CA LEU A 405 3.63 21.03 22.54
C LEU A 405 3.45 21.49 21.09
N SER A 406 4.55 21.49 20.35
CA SER A 406 4.58 21.60 18.90
C SER A 406 4.58 20.21 18.28
N LEU A 407 3.64 19.96 17.36
CA LEU A 407 3.48 18.67 16.69
C LEU A 407 3.80 18.82 15.21
N THR A 408 4.58 17.87 14.68
CA THR A 408 4.69 17.68 13.24
C THR A 408 3.75 16.56 12.85
N LEU A 409 2.80 16.85 11.97
CA LEU A 409 1.77 15.92 11.56
C LEU A 409 1.87 15.63 10.06
N THR A 410 1.56 14.40 9.67
CA THR A 410 1.25 14.07 8.28
C THR A 410 -0.25 13.86 8.15
N GLY A 411 -0.85 14.48 7.13
CA GLY A 411 -2.27 14.40 6.82
C GLY A 411 -2.57 13.65 5.55
N THR A 412 -3.84 13.27 5.42
CA THR A 412 -4.44 12.72 4.21
C THR A 412 -5.83 13.32 4.01
N ASN A 413 -6.36 13.22 2.79
CA ASN A 413 -7.75 13.51 2.51
C ASN A 413 -8.55 12.20 2.69
N GLY A 414 -9.38 12.15 3.75
CA GLY A 414 -10.20 11.00 4.12
C GLY A 414 -11.39 10.80 3.19
N GLN A 415 -12.60 10.71 3.75
CA GLN A 415 -13.81 10.40 2.98
C GLN A 415 -14.21 11.55 2.03
N LEU A 416 -13.69 11.49 0.80
CA LEU A 416 -14.14 12.26 -0.35
C LEU A 416 -15.13 11.44 -1.19
N PRO A 417 -16.06 12.09 -1.93
CA PRO A 417 -16.97 11.37 -2.81
C PRO A 417 -16.24 10.51 -3.85
N ARG A 418 -16.47 9.19 -3.84
CA ARG A 418 -15.80 8.19 -4.70
C ARG A 418 -15.72 8.61 -6.16
N ARG A 419 -16.85 9.03 -6.75
CA ARG A 419 -16.91 9.44 -8.16
C ARG A 419 -16.02 10.65 -8.44
N ALA A 420 -15.98 11.60 -7.51
CA ALA A 420 -15.23 12.83 -7.68
C ALA A 420 -13.72 12.55 -7.62
N LEU A 421 -13.26 11.68 -6.71
CA LEU A 421 -11.85 11.30 -6.60
C LEU A 421 -11.36 10.49 -7.82
N GLN A 422 -12.16 9.54 -8.32
CA GLN A 422 -11.77 8.71 -9.47
C GLN A 422 -11.72 9.47 -10.79
N SER A 423 -12.52 10.53 -10.96
CA SER A 423 -12.50 11.40 -12.14
C SER A 423 -11.51 12.57 -12.01
N THR A 424 -10.79 12.64 -10.90
CA THR A 424 -9.91 13.78 -10.61
C THR A 424 -8.65 13.74 -11.49
N VAL A 425 -8.28 14.92 -11.97
CA VAL A 425 -7.03 15.15 -12.69
C VAL A 425 -6.00 15.78 -11.76
N LEU A 426 -4.79 15.22 -11.75
CA LEU A 426 -3.62 15.78 -11.06
C LEU A 426 -2.79 16.60 -12.06
N ASP A 427 -2.98 17.91 -12.12
CA ASP A 427 -2.42 18.76 -13.19
C ASP A 427 -1.47 19.88 -12.74
N THR A 428 -1.37 20.12 -11.43
CA THR A 428 -0.68 21.29 -10.89
C THR A 428 0.49 20.87 -10.01
N VAL A 429 1.69 21.36 -10.30
CA VAL A 429 2.87 21.20 -9.43
C VAL A 429 2.92 22.35 -8.40
N MET A 430 3.19 22.05 -7.12
CA MET A 430 3.15 23.10 -6.07
C MET A 430 4.42 23.96 -6.03
N LYS A 431 5.59 23.38 -6.35
CA LYS A 431 6.87 24.09 -6.35
C LYS A 431 7.30 24.40 -7.78
N THR A 432 7.54 25.68 -8.07
CA THR A 432 8.12 26.14 -9.33
C THR A 432 9.57 25.66 -9.41
N THR A 433 9.81 24.60 -10.19
CA THR A 433 11.15 24.29 -10.69
C THR A 433 11.59 25.38 -11.67
N SER A 434 12.90 25.51 -11.90
CA SER A 434 13.45 26.49 -12.85
C SER A 434 12.98 26.26 -14.30
N ALA A 435 12.48 25.08 -14.64
CA ALA A 435 11.82 24.78 -15.91
C ALA A 435 10.32 24.52 -15.72
N SER A 436 9.52 24.83 -16.75
CA SER A 436 8.10 24.50 -16.79
C SER A 436 7.92 22.99 -16.97
N ILE A 437 7.25 22.35 -16.02
CA ILE A 437 6.91 20.93 -16.06
C ILE A 437 5.40 20.80 -16.07
N ARG A 438 4.86 20.01 -17.01
CA ARG A 438 3.46 19.58 -16.96
C ARG A 438 3.36 18.27 -16.19
N VAL A 439 2.29 18.11 -15.42
CA VAL A 439 1.99 16.86 -14.71
C VAL A 439 0.60 16.38 -15.10
N ARG A 440 0.42 15.06 -15.17
CA ARG A 440 -0.89 14.42 -15.32
C ARG A 440 -0.88 13.05 -14.66
N ASN A 441 -1.99 12.62 -14.09
CA ASN A 441 -2.15 11.23 -13.67
C ASN A 441 -2.37 10.31 -14.87
N LEU A 442 -1.79 9.11 -14.81
CA LEU A 442 -1.94 8.07 -15.83
C LEU A 442 -3.00 7.03 -15.44
N CYS A 443 -3.18 6.78 -14.14
CA CYS A 443 -4.27 5.99 -13.62
C CYS A 443 -5.19 6.86 -12.76
N ALA A 444 -6.43 6.40 -12.55
CA ALA A 444 -7.37 7.06 -11.65
C ALA A 444 -6.88 6.90 -10.20
N PRO A 445 -6.94 7.96 -9.37
CA PRO A 445 -6.58 7.83 -7.97
C PRO A 445 -7.43 6.76 -7.26
N THR A 446 -6.77 5.92 -6.45
CA THR A 446 -7.45 4.87 -5.68
C THR A 446 -8.32 5.47 -4.57
N LEU A 447 -9.21 4.67 -4.00
CA LEU A 447 -9.94 5.07 -2.81
C LEU A 447 -9.10 4.79 -1.56
N PRO A 448 -9.18 5.65 -0.53
CA PRO A 448 -8.62 5.32 0.78
C PRO A 448 -9.21 4.00 1.29
N CYS A 449 -8.36 3.08 1.74
CA CYS A 449 -8.76 1.80 2.31
C CYS A 449 -8.53 1.85 3.83
N TYR A 450 -9.60 1.75 4.60
CA TYR A 450 -9.53 1.73 6.06
C TYR A 450 -9.25 0.29 6.54
N PRO A 451 -8.46 0.12 7.62
CA PRO A 451 -8.14 -1.21 8.14
C PRO A 451 -9.43 -1.93 8.59
N PRO A 452 -9.57 -3.23 8.30
CA PRO A 452 -10.70 -4.00 8.80
C PRO A 452 -10.67 -4.09 10.33
N ASP A 453 -11.78 -3.75 10.98
CA ASP A 453 -11.93 -3.71 12.44
C ASP A 453 -12.82 -4.83 13.00
N ARG A 454 -13.22 -5.81 12.16
CA ARG A 454 -14.24 -6.82 12.51
C ARG A 454 -13.71 -8.26 12.46
N ASP A 455 -14.51 -9.19 12.98
CA ASP A 455 -14.35 -10.65 12.84
C ASP A 455 -12.99 -11.17 13.32
N ARG A 456 -12.52 -10.66 14.47
CA ARG A 456 -11.24 -11.04 15.08
C ARG A 456 -10.06 -10.88 14.10
N PHE A 457 -10.15 -9.91 13.18
CA PHE A 457 -9.12 -9.64 12.17
C PHE A 457 -7.73 -9.51 12.78
N HIS A 458 -7.60 -8.75 13.86
CA HIS A 458 -6.33 -8.58 14.58
C HIS A 458 -5.75 -9.92 15.07
N TRP A 459 -6.57 -10.84 15.57
CA TRP A 459 -6.11 -12.17 15.99
C TRP A 459 -5.63 -13.02 14.82
N ARG A 460 -6.34 -12.98 13.69
CA ARG A 460 -5.92 -13.68 12.45
C ARG A 460 -4.62 -13.12 11.89
N VAL A 461 -4.39 -11.82 12.06
CA VAL A 461 -3.12 -11.17 11.72
C VAL A 461 -2.00 -11.68 12.64
N LEU A 462 -2.22 -11.66 13.95
CA LEU A 462 -1.23 -12.15 14.92
C LEU A 462 -0.90 -13.64 14.73
N SER A 463 -1.90 -14.48 14.40
CA SER A 463 -1.70 -15.92 14.27
C SER A 463 -0.76 -16.32 13.13
N HIS A 464 -0.76 -15.57 12.02
CA HIS A 464 0.06 -15.92 10.85
C HIS A 464 1.48 -15.34 10.88
N LEU A 465 1.79 -14.45 11.82
CA LEU A 465 3.14 -13.89 11.98
C LEU A 465 4.13 -14.88 12.61
N GLY A 466 3.66 -16.00 13.17
CA GLY A 466 4.50 -17.01 13.79
C GLY A 466 5.37 -17.74 12.77
N SER A 467 6.63 -18.03 13.12
CA SER A 467 7.58 -18.79 12.30
C SER A 467 7.07 -20.19 11.92
N ASN A 468 6.30 -20.82 12.83
CA ASN A 468 5.68 -22.13 12.59
C ASN A 468 4.46 -22.08 11.66
N PHE A 469 4.01 -20.91 11.19
CA PHE A 469 2.82 -20.81 10.35
C PHE A 469 3.04 -21.41 8.95
N LEU A 470 4.28 -21.50 8.47
CA LEU A 470 4.59 -22.10 7.17
C LEU A 470 4.10 -23.54 7.05
N SER A 471 4.21 -24.35 8.12
CA SER A 471 3.75 -25.75 8.07
C SER A 471 2.23 -25.87 7.96
N MET A 472 1.48 -24.87 8.43
CA MET A 472 0.01 -24.84 8.31
C MET A 472 -0.47 -24.36 6.94
N MET A 473 0.40 -23.77 6.12
CA MET A 473 0.06 -23.25 4.79
C MET A 473 0.12 -24.32 3.70
N ASP A 474 0.25 -25.60 4.05
CA ASP A 474 0.18 -26.77 3.15
C ASP A 474 -1.25 -27.09 2.66
N ASN A 475 -2.10 -26.06 2.59
CA ASN A 475 -3.50 -26.16 2.19
C ASN A 475 -3.93 -24.84 1.51
N ALA A 476 -4.59 -24.96 0.36
CA ALA A 476 -5.15 -23.83 -0.37
C ALA A 476 -6.10 -22.96 0.46
N GLU A 477 -6.91 -23.54 1.35
CA GLU A 477 -7.81 -22.77 2.21
C GLU A 477 -7.05 -21.83 3.16
N VAL A 478 -5.94 -22.30 3.73
CA VAL A 478 -5.13 -21.52 4.66
C VAL A 478 -4.39 -20.42 3.91
N LEU A 479 -3.81 -20.73 2.74
CA LEU A 479 -3.14 -19.72 1.91
C LEU A 479 -4.13 -18.65 1.44
N ARG A 480 -5.30 -19.03 0.93
CA ARG A 480 -6.38 -18.09 0.55
C ARG A 480 -6.82 -17.24 1.73
N GLY A 481 -7.05 -17.86 2.89
CA GLY A 481 -7.46 -17.18 4.12
C GLY A 481 -6.42 -16.19 4.64
N THR A 482 -5.13 -16.48 4.42
CA THR A 482 -4.01 -15.62 4.80
C THR A 482 -3.89 -14.43 3.85
N LEU A 483 -3.87 -14.69 2.53
CA LEU A 483 -3.78 -13.63 1.52
C LEU A 483 -5.01 -12.70 1.55
N ALA A 484 -6.19 -13.24 1.89
CA ALA A 484 -7.41 -12.44 2.08
C ALA A 484 -7.29 -11.38 3.18
N LEU A 485 -6.40 -11.55 4.17
CA LEU A 485 -6.12 -10.52 5.19
C LEU A 485 -5.50 -9.25 4.60
N TYR A 486 -4.96 -9.33 3.38
CA TYR A 486 -4.26 -8.24 2.69
C TYR A 486 -5.13 -7.60 1.59
N GLU A 487 -6.29 -8.18 1.28
CA GLU A 487 -7.22 -7.67 0.27
C GLU A 487 -8.23 -6.72 0.93
N TRP A 488 -7.92 -5.43 0.97
CA TRP A 488 -8.79 -4.42 1.60
C TRP A 488 -9.68 -3.67 0.59
N THR A 489 -9.51 -3.93 -0.70
CA THR A 489 -10.18 -3.15 -1.76
C THR A 489 -11.55 -3.71 -2.14
N HIS A 490 -11.88 -4.93 -1.71
CA HIS A 490 -13.05 -5.68 -2.13
C HIS A 490 -13.16 -5.81 -3.66
N SER A 491 -11.99 -5.91 -4.33
CA SER A 491 -11.91 -6.03 -5.78
C SER A 491 -12.33 -7.42 -6.24
N GLU A 492 -13.27 -7.48 -7.19
CA GLU A 492 -13.71 -8.74 -7.79
C GLU A 492 -12.54 -9.47 -8.45
N MET A 493 -11.62 -8.74 -9.08
CA MET A 493 -10.43 -9.33 -9.70
C MET A 493 -9.51 -9.97 -8.67
N ASN A 494 -9.29 -9.31 -7.52
CA ASN A 494 -8.48 -9.89 -6.45
C ASN A 494 -9.15 -11.14 -5.87
N ARG A 495 -10.48 -11.10 -5.68
CA ARG A 495 -11.24 -12.27 -5.24
C ARG A 495 -11.08 -13.44 -6.20
N ARG A 496 -11.22 -13.22 -7.51
CA ARG A 496 -11.01 -14.25 -8.54
C ARG A 496 -9.60 -14.85 -8.50
N ARG A 497 -8.56 -14.02 -8.33
CA ARG A 497 -7.17 -14.50 -8.16
C ARG A 497 -7.00 -15.39 -6.93
N LEU A 498 -7.63 -15.02 -5.81
CA LEU A 498 -7.58 -15.82 -4.59
C LEU A 498 -8.34 -17.13 -4.76
N GLU A 499 -9.54 -17.10 -5.34
CA GLU A 499 -10.35 -18.29 -5.62
C GLU A 499 -9.67 -19.25 -6.61
N ALA A 500 -8.81 -18.72 -7.49
CA ALA A 500 -8.03 -19.48 -8.45
C ALA A 500 -6.89 -20.30 -7.83
N ILE A 501 -6.57 -20.13 -6.54
CA ILE A 501 -5.65 -21.04 -5.84
C ILE A 501 -6.39 -22.35 -5.62
N ILE A 502 -6.06 -23.39 -6.38
CA ILE A 502 -6.75 -24.68 -6.33
C ILE A 502 -6.19 -25.55 -5.21
N ASP A 503 -4.86 -25.70 -5.18
CA ASP A 503 -4.16 -26.60 -4.27
C ASP A 503 -2.81 -26.03 -3.84
N VAL A 504 -2.35 -26.41 -2.66
CA VAL A 504 -1.03 -26.05 -2.14
C VAL A 504 -0.44 -27.27 -1.45
N CYS A 505 0.74 -27.69 -1.89
CA CYS A 505 1.44 -28.84 -1.34
C CYS A 505 2.86 -28.45 -0.93
N HIS A 506 3.27 -28.88 0.27
CA HIS A 506 4.64 -28.72 0.75
C HIS A 506 5.36 -30.07 0.72
N SER A 507 6.60 -30.08 0.25
CA SER A 507 7.48 -31.25 0.35
C SER A 507 8.87 -30.86 0.84
N GLU A 508 9.47 -31.71 1.65
CA GLU A 508 10.84 -31.52 2.11
C GLU A 508 11.81 -31.80 0.97
N THR A 509 12.84 -30.96 0.86
CA THR A 509 13.92 -31.14 -0.10
C THR A 509 15.27 -30.98 0.59
N GLU A 510 16.24 -31.79 0.19
CA GLU A 510 17.59 -31.78 0.74
C GLU A 510 18.61 -31.69 -0.39
N ARG A 511 19.61 -30.82 -0.23
CA ARG A 511 20.72 -30.69 -1.16
C ARG A 511 22.05 -30.62 -0.42
N PHE A 512 23.06 -31.32 -0.93
CA PHE A 512 24.42 -31.15 -0.48
C PHE A 512 25.10 -30.01 -1.24
N GLU A 513 25.62 -29.03 -0.52
CA GLU A 513 26.39 -27.92 -1.10
C GLU A 513 27.64 -27.66 -0.24
N GLN A 514 28.80 -27.59 -0.89
CA GLN A 514 30.10 -27.30 -0.25
C GLN A 514 30.42 -28.16 1.01
N GLY A 515 29.92 -29.40 1.06
CA GLY A 515 30.16 -30.33 2.18
C GLY A 515 29.14 -30.23 3.34
N HIS A 516 28.10 -29.41 3.20
CA HIS A 516 27.00 -29.29 4.16
C HIS A 516 25.67 -29.74 3.54
N LEU A 517 24.79 -30.30 4.37
CA LEU A 517 23.41 -30.63 3.99
C LEU A 517 22.52 -29.41 4.24
N LEU A 518 21.97 -28.85 3.17
CA LEU A 518 20.95 -27.80 3.20
C LEU A 518 19.58 -28.45 3.13
N ARG A 519 18.70 -28.07 4.06
CA ARG A 519 17.29 -28.46 4.06
C ARG A 519 16.45 -27.33 3.48
N GLY A 520 15.39 -27.68 2.79
CA GLY A 520 14.45 -26.72 2.29
C GLY A 520 13.04 -27.25 2.19
N VAL A 521 12.11 -26.33 1.99
CA VAL A 521 10.71 -26.62 1.68
C VAL A 521 10.44 -26.27 0.24
N GLN A 522 10.01 -27.26 -0.53
CA GLN A 522 9.43 -27.06 -1.84
C GLN A 522 7.94 -26.80 -1.69
N ILE A 523 7.52 -25.61 -2.09
CA ILE A 523 6.13 -25.14 -2.02
C ILE A 523 5.58 -25.19 -3.45
N GLU A 524 4.61 -26.06 -3.68
CA GLU A 524 3.95 -26.23 -4.96
C GLU A 524 2.53 -25.66 -4.87
N VAL A 525 2.24 -24.64 -5.68
CA VAL A 525 0.93 -23.96 -5.71
C VAL A 525 0.29 -24.24 -7.06
N THR A 526 -0.88 -24.88 -7.05
CA THR A 526 -1.66 -25.11 -8.27
C THR A 526 -2.66 -23.98 -8.47
N LEU A 527 -2.61 -23.32 -9.63
CA LEU A 527 -3.47 -22.18 -9.98
C LEU A 527 -4.37 -22.49 -11.18
N ASP A 528 -5.63 -22.06 -11.11
CA ASP A 528 -6.50 -21.95 -12.29
C ASP A 528 -6.11 -20.71 -13.11
N SER A 529 -5.61 -20.93 -14.32
CA SER A 529 -5.21 -19.84 -15.23
C SER A 529 -6.36 -18.88 -15.58
N HIS A 530 -7.62 -19.33 -15.51
CA HIS A 530 -8.78 -18.48 -15.84
C HIS A 530 -9.06 -17.38 -14.81
N GLY A 531 -8.53 -17.49 -13.59
CA GLY A 531 -8.70 -16.46 -12.57
C GLY A 531 -7.77 -15.25 -12.71
N PHE A 532 -6.83 -15.29 -13.65
CA PHE A 532 -5.80 -14.28 -13.85
C PHE A 532 -5.94 -13.58 -15.21
N ALA A 533 -5.40 -12.36 -15.31
CA ALA A 533 -5.35 -11.61 -16.56
C ALA A 533 -4.20 -12.07 -17.49
N GLY A 534 -4.11 -13.38 -17.73
CA GLY A 534 -3.06 -14.00 -18.55
C GLY A 534 -1.79 -14.40 -17.81
N HIS A 535 -0.84 -14.98 -18.55
CA HIS A 535 0.40 -15.56 -18.00
C HIS A 535 1.25 -14.55 -17.23
N GLY A 536 1.42 -13.32 -17.74
CA GLY A 536 2.16 -12.28 -17.01
C GLY A 536 1.55 -11.90 -15.65
N ASP A 537 0.23 -12.01 -15.46
CA ASP A 537 -0.41 -11.76 -14.15
C ASP A 537 -0.04 -12.87 -13.15
N ILE A 538 -0.03 -14.12 -13.61
CA ILE A 538 0.43 -15.28 -12.86
C ILE A 538 1.90 -15.13 -12.47
N CYS A 539 2.78 -14.74 -13.41
CA CYS A 539 4.20 -14.54 -13.13
C CYS A 539 4.43 -13.46 -12.07
N LEU A 540 3.70 -12.36 -12.14
CA LEU A 540 3.78 -11.30 -11.14
C LEU A 540 3.26 -11.77 -9.77
N PHE A 541 2.15 -12.52 -9.75
CA PHE A 541 1.61 -13.11 -8.53
C PHE A 541 2.60 -14.11 -7.91
N GLY A 542 3.26 -14.93 -8.72
CA GLY A 542 4.27 -15.88 -8.28
C GLY A 542 5.54 -15.21 -7.74
N GLU A 543 6.01 -14.11 -8.36
CA GLU A 543 7.12 -13.33 -7.81
C GLU A 543 6.78 -12.73 -6.45
N MET A 544 5.54 -12.24 -6.29
CA MET A 544 5.03 -11.77 -5.00
C MET A 544 5.00 -12.91 -3.96
N LEU A 545 4.46 -14.08 -4.31
CA LEU A 545 4.42 -15.25 -3.42
C LEU A 545 5.82 -15.74 -3.05
N SER A 546 6.76 -15.75 -4.01
CA SER A 546 8.15 -16.15 -3.77
C SER A 546 8.80 -15.28 -2.69
N ARG A 547 8.58 -13.96 -2.76
CA ARG A 547 9.07 -13.01 -1.75
C ARG A 547 8.34 -13.13 -0.41
N PHE A 548 7.05 -13.47 -0.43
CA PHE A 548 6.29 -13.74 0.78
C PHE A 548 6.81 -14.99 1.50
N PHE A 549 6.97 -16.11 0.79
CA PHE A 549 7.49 -17.34 1.37
C PHE A 549 8.95 -17.21 1.82
N ALA A 550 9.74 -16.33 1.20
CA ALA A 550 11.08 -16.00 1.67
C ALA A 550 11.10 -15.48 3.12
N LEU A 551 9.99 -14.95 3.65
CA LEU A 551 9.92 -14.46 5.03
C LEU A 551 9.98 -15.57 6.08
N TYR A 552 9.62 -16.79 5.69
CA TYR A 552 9.65 -17.98 6.54
C TYR A 552 10.94 -18.79 6.37
N THR A 553 11.91 -18.27 5.61
CA THR A 553 13.24 -18.87 5.50
C THR A 553 14.11 -18.46 6.69
N ASP A 554 15.02 -19.35 7.08
CA ASP A 554 16.01 -19.10 8.12
C ASP A 554 17.38 -19.62 7.67
N ILE A 555 18.39 -19.51 8.54
CA ILE A 555 19.77 -19.91 8.23
C ILE A 555 19.93 -21.41 7.91
N TYR A 556 18.97 -22.25 8.29
CA TYR A 556 18.97 -23.70 8.11
C TYR A 556 17.94 -24.19 7.09
N LEU A 557 17.01 -23.32 6.66
CA LEU A 557 15.88 -23.66 5.80
C LEU A 557 15.73 -22.69 4.63
N PHE A 558 15.92 -23.20 3.40
CA PHE A 558 15.60 -22.47 2.18
C PHE A 558 14.21 -22.82 1.66
N ASN A 559 13.58 -21.91 0.92
CA ASN A 559 12.29 -22.15 0.28
C ASN A 559 12.41 -22.12 -1.24
N ARG A 560 11.67 -22.99 -1.92
CA ARG A 560 11.55 -23.00 -3.38
C ARG A 560 10.09 -22.99 -3.77
N LEU A 561 9.67 -22.00 -4.56
CA LEU A 561 8.31 -21.91 -5.07
C LEU A 561 8.21 -22.51 -6.48
N ILE A 562 7.21 -23.35 -6.66
CA ILE A 562 6.75 -23.83 -7.96
C ILE A 562 5.27 -23.50 -8.10
N ILE A 563 4.89 -23.01 -9.28
CA ILE A 563 3.50 -22.83 -9.65
C ILE A 563 3.16 -23.79 -10.79
N ILE A 564 2.08 -24.55 -10.62
CA ILE A 564 1.51 -25.42 -11.65
C ILE A 564 0.23 -24.78 -12.18
N LEU A 565 0.14 -24.59 -13.48
CA LEU A 565 -1.02 -23.97 -14.12
C LEU A 565 -2.00 -25.03 -14.61
N GLN A 566 -3.26 -24.89 -14.24
CA GLN A 566 -4.36 -25.64 -14.83
C GLN A 566 -5.12 -24.76 -15.83
N PRO A 567 -5.57 -25.32 -16.97
CA PRO A 567 -5.51 -26.74 -17.35
C PRO A 567 -4.24 -27.15 -18.12
N THR A 568 -3.30 -26.25 -18.39
CA THR A 568 -2.15 -26.51 -19.28
C THR A 568 -1.15 -27.53 -18.73
N GLY A 569 -1.07 -27.67 -17.40
CA GLY A 569 -0.04 -28.46 -16.72
C GLY A 569 1.34 -27.80 -16.76
N GLU A 570 1.43 -26.54 -17.19
CA GLU A 570 2.68 -25.80 -17.26
C GLU A 570 3.25 -25.59 -15.85
N ARG A 571 4.57 -25.75 -15.74
CA ARG A 571 5.29 -25.66 -14.48
C ARG A 571 6.24 -24.47 -14.51
N LEU A 572 5.97 -23.49 -13.66
CA LEU A 572 6.79 -22.30 -13.46
C LEU A 572 7.58 -22.44 -12.16
N GLU A 573 8.87 -22.14 -12.21
CA GLU A 573 9.77 -22.29 -11.07
C GLU A 573 10.49 -20.97 -10.77
N TRP A 574 10.54 -20.61 -9.48
CA TRP A 574 11.30 -19.46 -9.01
C TRP A 574 12.61 -19.91 -8.37
N GLU A 575 13.59 -19.02 -8.39
CA GLU A 575 14.87 -19.22 -7.71
C GLU A 575 14.68 -19.46 -6.20
N GLU A 576 15.54 -20.32 -5.65
CA GLU A 576 15.58 -20.65 -4.23
C GLU A 576 15.84 -19.39 -3.39
N LYS A 577 15.04 -19.22 -2.33
CA LYS A 577 15.18 -18.11 -1.39
C LYS A 577 15.90 -18.59 -0.14
N HIS A 578 17.03 -17.94 0.13
CA HIS A 578 17.89 -18.20 1.28
C HIS A 578 17.93 -16.94 2.15
N ASN A 579 17.92 -17.10 3.47
CA ASN A 579 18.04 -15.99 4.40
C ASN A 579 19.02 -16.33 5.51
N ARG A 580 19.86 -15.37 5.90
CA ARG A 580 20.85 -15.56 6.98
C ARG A 580 20.28 -15.23 8.35
N ARG A 581 18.96 -15.20 8.49
CA ARG A 581 18.26 -14.84 9.72
C ARG A 581 18.24 -16.03 10.68
N ILE A 582 18.50 -15.77 11.96
CA ILE A 582 18.33 -16.76 13.03
C ILE A 582 16.82 -16.95 13.27
N PRO A 583 16.31 -18.19 13.43
CA PRO A 583 14.91 -18.44 13.75
C PRO A 583 14.49 -17.66 15.00
N GLY A 584 13.38 -16.92 14.90
CA GLY A 584 12.80 -16.13 15.98
C GLY A 584 11.70 -16.85 16.74
#